data_AF-A0A7C6YRB5-F1
#
_entry.id   AF-A0A7C6YRB5-F1
#
_cell.length_a   1.000
_cell.length_b   1.000
_cell.length_c   1.000
_cell.angle_alpha   90.00
_cell.angle_beta   90.00
_cell.angle_gamma   90.00
#
_symmetry.space_group_name_H-M   'P 1'
#
loop_
_entity.id
_entity.type
_entity.pdbx_description
1 polymer ?
#
loop_
_entity_poly.entity_id
_entity_poly.type
_entity_poly.pdbx_seq_one_letter_code
_entity_poly.pdbx_strand_id
1 'polypeptide(L)'
;GRLAKITLEDKYGPLNIHLLPFIKPAQVRPFFAENIASYDEALRAVLNSAEIKPKERNVLLAHQFITDGGLEPERSESEIISVGGLDSIDVSAFTDFDYVALGHLHRPQSVGRDGVRYSGSPLKYSFSESLHEKSVTIVEMGPKGEIDLRERALTPKKDLREIKGPLQELLAVGRLDETGSQDYLRIVLTDEAELYDPLGQLRQVYPNLMALDFARIGRAEAEIAGVGEVSERSPLDLFAEFYQLQQDDDLSEEQIRLLEEIFDKAGDLV
;
A
#
# COMPACT_ATOMS: atom_id res chain seq x y z
N GLY A 1 15.98 -24.86 -10.90
CA GLY A 1 14.74 -25.42 -10.32
C GLY A 1 13.77 -25.76 -11.44
N ARG A 2 12.58 -26.30 -11.14
CA ARG A 2 11.47 -26.43 -12.11
C ARG A 2 10.25 -25.70 -11.56
N LEU A 3 9.47 -25.06 -12.42
CA LEU A 3 8.18 -24.49 -12.02
C LEU A 3 7.25 -25.63 -11.59
N ALA A 4 6.82 -25.62 -10.34
CA ALA A 4 5.93 -26.67 -9.84
C ALA A 4 4.55 -26.52 -10.47
N LYS A 5 3.94 -27.65 -10.84
CA LYS A 5 2.63 -27.71 -11.48
C LYS A 5 1.79 -28.81 -10.85
N ILE A 6 0.54 -28.48 -10.55
CA ILE A 6 -0.50 -29.44 -10.14
C ILE A 6 -1.50 -29.52 -11.28
N THR A 7 -1.81 -30.71 -11.76
CA THR A 7 -2.86 -30.91 -12.77
C THR A 7 -4.06 -31.57 -12.11
N LEU A 8 -5.20 -30.89 -12.21
CA LEU A 8 -6.51 -31.42 -11.87
C LEU A 8 -7.24 -31.84 -13.15
N GLU A 9 -8.25 -32.69 -13.04
CA GLU A 9 -9.05 -33.14 -14.17
C GLU A 9 -10.53 -33.05 -13.83
N ASP A 10 -11.32 -32.50 -14.76
CA ASP A 10 -12.77 -32.43 -14.67
C ASP A 10 -13.40 -32.76 -16.05
N LYS A 11 -14.72 -32.55 -16.19
CA LYS A 11 -15.46 -32.80 -17.45
C LYS A 11 -14.97 -32.00 -18.67
N TYR A 12 -14.20 -30.93 -18.47
CA TYR A 12 -13.60 -30.10 -19.52
C TYR A 12 -12.13 -30.43 -19.79
N GLY A 13 -11.59 -31.50 -19.17
CA GLY A 13 -10.23 -31.99 -19.37
C GLY A 13 -9.23 -31.50 -18.32
N PRO A 14 -7.92 -31.46 -18.62
CA PRO A 14 -6.92 -31.04 -17.65
C PRO A 14 -7.01 -29.54 -17.30
N LEU A 15 -6.81 -29.22 -16.03
CA LEU A 15 -6.61 -27.89 -15.46
C LEU A 15 -5.24 -27.85 -14.78
N ASN A 16 -4.32 -27.07 -15.33
CA ASN A 16 -2.97 -26.93 -14.83
C ASN A 16 -2.85 -25.71 -13.92
N ILE A 17 -2.43 -25.92 -12.67
CA ILE A 17 -2.14 -24.87 -11.70
C ILE A 17 -0.62 -24.79 -11.52
N HIS A 18 -0.03 -23.69 -11.97
CA HIS A 18 1.39 -23.42 -11.90
C HIS A 18 1.71 -22.60 -10.65
N LEU A 19 2.73 -23.00 -9.90
CA LEU A 19 3.06 -22.44 -8.59
C LEU A 19 4.35 -21.64 -8.66
N LEU A 20 4.23 -20.32 -8.74
CA LEU A 20 5.36 -19.40 -8.79
C LEU A 20 5.44 -18.60 -7.49
N PRO A 21 6.34 -18.98 -6.55
CA PRO A 21 6.55 -18.16 -5.35
C PRO A 21 7.18 -16.82 -5.73
N PHE A 22 7.32 -15.93 -4.74
CA PHE A 22 8.14 -14.74 -4.92
C PHE A 22 9.57 -15.15 -5.29
N ILE A 23 10.08 -14.62 -6.40
CA ILE A 23 11.43 -14.89 -6.91
C ILE A 23 12.21 -13.59 -7.08
N LYS A 24 13.50 -13.64 -6.79
CA LYS A 24 14.44 -12.54 -7.06
C LYS A 24 15.36 -12.89 -8.24
N PRO A 25 15.79 -11.91 -9.04
CA PRO A 25 16.76 -12.12 -10.12
C PRO A 25 18.00 -12.92 -9.70
N ALA A 26 18.57 -12.60 -8.54
CA ALA A 26 19.74 -13.30 -7.99
C ALA A 26 19.49 -14.80 -7.67
N GLN A 27 18.24 -15.20 -7.41
CA GLN A 27 17.88 -16.61 -7.19
C GLN A 27 17.70 -17.37 -8.50
N VAL A 28 17.31 -16.67 -9.57
CA VAL A 28 17.04 -17.27 -10.88
C VAL A 28 18.32 -17.36 -11.70
N ARG A 29 19.15 -16.31 -11.70
CA ARG A 29 20.37 -16.18 -12.52
C ARG A 29 21.28 -17.42 -12.52
N PRO A 30 21.57 -18.12 -11.41
CA PRO A 30 22.46 -19.29 -11.43
C PRO A 30 21.94 -20.48 -12.26
N PHE A 31 20.66 -20.49 -12.64
CA PHE A 31 20.03 -21.59 -13.37
C PHE A 31 19.89 -21.32 -14.88
N PHE A 32 20.20 -20.11 -15.34
CA PHE A 32 20.01 -19.69 -16.72
C PHE A 32 21.30 -19.06 -17.26
N ALA A 33 21.59 -19.29 -18.54
CA ALA A 33 22.78 -18.72 -19.20
C ALA A 33 22.62 -17.22 -19.53
N GLU A 34 21.40 -16.68 -19.39
CA GLU A 34 21.04 -15.30 -19.69
C GLU A 34 21.47 -14.36 -18.57
N ASN A 35 21.82 -13.12 -18.93
CA ASN A 35 22.12 -12.09 -17.96
C ASN A 35 20.81 -11.51 -17.39
N ILE A 36 20.25 -12.20 -16.40
CA ILE A 36 19.02 -11.78 -15.73
C ILE A 36 19.33 -10.64 -14.74
N ALA A 37 18.88 -9.44 -15.07
CA ALA A 37 19.10 -8.21 -14.32
C ALA A 37 17.82 -7.70 -13.63
N SER A 38 16.63 -7.92 -14.23
CA SER A 38 15.34 -7.44 -13.71
C SER A 38 14.42 -8.55 -13.22
N TYR A 39 13.37 -8.20 -12.47
CA TYR A 39 12.33 -9.14 -12.05
C TYR A 39 11.51 -9.65 -13.24
N ASP A 40 11.23 -8.81 -14.22
CA ASP A 40 10.53 -9.20 -15.45
C ASP A 40 11.33 -10.27 -16.23
N GLU A 41 12.63 -10.04 -16.43
CA GLU A 41 13.53 -11.01 -17.08
C GLU A 41 13.58 -12.33 -16.30
N ALA A 42 13.66 -12.25 -14.96
CA ALA A 42 13.72 -13.42 -14.10
C ALA A 42 12.45 -14.27 -14.21
N LEU A 43 11.28 -13.64 -14.19
CA LEU A 43 10.00 -14.32 -14.30
C LEU A 43 9.80 -14.90 -15.70
N ARG A 44 10.13 -14.15 -16.76
CA ARG A 44 10.05 -14.64 -18.14
C ARG A 44 10.97 -15.83 -18.38
N ALA A 45 12.20 -15.82 -17.86
CA ALA A 45 13.10 -16.97 -17.94
C ALA A 45 12.50 -18.23 -17.30
N VAL A 46 11.88 -18.07 -16.13
CA VAL A 46 11.18 -19.19 -15.44
C VAL A 46 9.99 -19.68 -16.25
N LEU A 47 9.12 -18.79 -16.74
CA LEU A 47 7.94 -19.16 -17.52
C LEU A 47 8.32 -19.82 -18.87
N ASN A 48 9.32 -19.28 -19.57
CA ASN A 48 9.82 -19.83 -20.84
C ASN A 48 10.46 -21.21 -20.67
N SER A 49 11.01 -21.50 -19.49
CA SER A 49 11.54 -22.83 -19.15
C SER A 49 10.46 -23.85 -18.80
N ALA A 50 9.24 -23.39 -18.54
CA ALA A 50 8.12 -24.25 -18.20
C ALA A 50 7.41 -24.73 -19.48
N GLU A 51 7.08 -26.02 -19.52
CA GLU A 51 6.25 -26.58 -20.60
C GLU A 51 4.77 -26.24 -20.35
N ILE A 52 4.41 -24.98 -20.61
CA ILE A 52 3.03 -24.51 -20.59
C ILE A 52 2.39 -24.90 -21.92
N LYS A 53 1.25 -25.58 -21.87
CA LYS A 53 0.50 -25.99 -23.07
C LYS A 53 -0.64 -25.00 -23.30
N PRO A 54 -0.57 -24.09 -24.28
CA PRO A 54 -1.55 -23.00 -24.41
C PRO A 54 -2.97 -23.49 -24.74
N LYS A 55 -3.11 -24.72 -25.27
CA LYS A 55 -4.42 -25.34 -25.58
C LYS A 55 -5.11 -25.97 -24.36
N GLU A 56 -4.38 -26.19 -23.26
CA GLU A 56 -4.95 -26.66 -21.99
C GLU A 56 -5.33 -25.47 -21.12
N ARG A 57 -6.17 -25.69 -20.10
CA ARG A 57 -6.53 -24.64 -19.13
C ARG A 57 -5.36 -24.43 -18.16
N ASN A 58 -4.88 -23.20 -18.05
CA ASN A 58 -3.71 -22.85 -17.24
C ASN A 58 -4.07 -21.74 -16.26
N VAL A 59 -3.77 -21.98 -14.99
CA VAL A 59 -3.85 -21.00 -13.90
C VAL A 59 -2.45 -20.79 -13.33
N LEU A 60 -2.04 -19.53 -13.14
CA LEU A 60 -0.81 -19.19 -12.43
C LEU A 60 -1.13 -18.67 -11.03
N LEU A 61 -0.48 -19.22 -10.02
CA LEU A 61 -0.40 -18.62 -8.68
C LEU A 61 0.94 -17.90 -8.59
N ALA A 62 0.92 -16.58 -8.44
CA ALA A 62 2.14 -15.76 -8.39
C ALA A 62 2.08 -14.72 -7.26
N HIS A 63 3.24 -14.36 -6.72
CA HIS A 63 3.39 -13.31 -5.73
C HIS A 63 4.51 -12.37 -6.18
N GLN A 64 4.16 -11.30 -6.89
CA GLN A 64 5.08 -10.32 -7.48
C GLN A 64 4.37 -8.99 -7.70
N PHE A 65 5.13 -7.92 -7.97
CA PHE A 65 4.59 -6.64 -8.39
C PHE A 65 4.42 -6.59 -9.93
N ILE A 66 3.17 -6.46 -10.38
CA ILE A 66 2.78 -6.54 -11.78
C ILE A 66 2.24 -5.18 -12.24
N THR A 67 2.68 -4.73 -13.40
CA THR A 67 2.27 -3.48 -14.05
C THR A 67 1.67 -3.76 -15.43
N ASP A 68 1.02 -2.76 -16.02
CA ASP A 68 0.48 -2.83 -17.39
C ASP A 68 1.04 -1.69 -18.23
N GLY A 69 2.04 -1.97 -19.07
CA GLY A 69 2.66 -0.94 -19.91
C GLY A 69 3.29 0.21 -19.10
N GLY A 70 3.77 -0.10 -17.88
CA GLY A 70 4.30 0.89 -16.93
C GLY A 70 3.24 1.57 -16.05
N LEU A 71 1.96 1.30 -16.25
CA LEU A 71 0.91 1.71 -15.32
C LEU A 71 1.02 0.89 -14.03
N GLU A 72 1.24 1.56 -12.91
CA GLU A 72 1.28 0.91 -11.59
C GLU A 72 -0.13 0.68 -11.03
N PRO A 73 -0.40 -0.49 -10.42
CA PRO A 73 -1.62 -0.72 -9.66
C PRO A 73 -1.66 0.17 -8.40
N GLU A 74 -2.85 0.37 -7.84
CA GLU A 74 -3.02 1.14 -6.61
C GLU A 74 -2.38 0.42 -5.42
N ARG A 75 -1.68 1.18 -4.58
CA ARG A 75 -0.94 0.66 -3.43
C ARG A 75 -1.47 1.20 -2.12
N SER A 76 -1.25 0.41 -1.08
CA SER A 76 -1.50 0.81 0.30
C SER A 76 -0.19 1.29 0.95
N GLU A 77 -0.25 2.18 1.93
CA GLU A 77 0.94 2.69 2.65
C GLU A 77 1.74 1.58 3.35
N SER A 78 1.10 0.46 3.69
CA SER A 78 1.78 -0.72 4.25
C SER A 78 2.65 -1.49 3.25
N GLU A 79 2.56 -1.18 1.97
CA GLU A 79 3.24 -1.90 0.89
C GLU A 79 4.53 -1.15 0.50
N ILE A 80 5.68 -1.77 0.74
CA ILE A 80 6.99 -1.20 0.39
C ILE A 80 7.56 -1.98 -0.80
N ILE A 81 7.82 -1.29 -1.91
CA ILE A 81 8.50 -1.83 -3.10
C ILE A 81 9.80 -1.06 -3.29
N SER A 82 10.81 -1.66 -3.93
CA SER A 82 12.05 -0.92 -4.17
C SER A 82 11.83 0.29 -5.07
N VAL A 83 12.65 1.31 -4.80
CA VAL A 83 12.62 2.59 -5.51
C VAL A 83 13.06 2.39 -6.96
N GLY A 84 12.25 2.88 -7.91
CA GLY A 84 12.65 2.99 -9.32
C GLY A 84 12.10 1.93 -10.29
N GLY A 85 11.06 1.17 -9.91
CA GLY A 85 10.31 0.32 -10.86
C GLY A 85 11.03 -0.94 -11.37
N LEU A 86 12.30 -1.15 -10.97
CA LEU A 86 13.12 -2.32 -11.30
C LEU A 86 12.54 -3.66 -10.80
N ASP A 87 11.59 -3.59 -9.87
CA ASP A 87 10.88 -4.73 -9.30
C ASP A 87 9.57 -5.09 -10.03
N SER A 88 9.17 -4.30 -11.04
CA SER A 88 7.94 -4.54 -11.77
C SER A 88 8.08 -5.61 -12.86
N ILE A 89 6.97 -6.29 -13.13
CA ILE A 89 6.84 -7.30 -14.17
C ILE A 89 5.64 -6.91 -15.03
N ASP A 90 5.81 -6.86 -16.34
CA ASP A 90 4.72 -6.46 -17.21
C ASP A 90 3.71 -7.60 -17.38
N VAL A 91 2.43 -7.27 -17.35
CA VAL A 91 1.32 -8.22 -17.48
C VAL A 91 1.38 -9.07 -18.75
N SER A 92 2.06 -8.60 -19.80
CA SER A 92 2.29 -9.37 -21.04
C SER A 92 3.11 -10.65 -20.84
N ALA A 93 3.76 -10.85 -19.68
CA ALA A 93 4.38 -12.12 -19.33
C ALA A 93 3.36 -13.26 -19.16
N PHE A 94 2.06 -12.97 -19.05
CA PHE A 94 1.02 -13.93 -18.66
C PHE A 94 0.03 -14.33 -19.75
N THR A 95 0.41 -14.22 -21.02
CA THR A 95 -0.48 -14.47 -22.17
C THR A 95 -0.94 -15.93 -22.29
N ASP A 96 -0.16 -16.90 -21.81
CA ASP A 96 -0.48 -18.34 -21.91
C ASP A 96 -1.40 -18.87 -20.79
N PHE A 97 -1.79 -18.01 -19.86
CA PHE A 97 -2.64 -18.35 -18.71
C PHE A 97 -4.07 -17.86 -18.91
N ASP A 98 -5.06 -18.68 -18.56
CA ASP A 98 -6.47 -18.26 -18.55
C ASP A 98 -6.72 -17.33 -17.36
N TYR A 99 -6.16 -17.67 -16.19
CA TYR A 99 -6.25 -16.88 -14.96
C TYR A 99 -4.90 -16.80 -14.23
N VAL A 100 -4.59 -15.64 -13.65
CA VAL A 100 -3.42 -15.41 -12.81
C VAL A 100 -3.89 -14.86 -11.47
N ALA A 101 -3.75 -15.68 -10.43
CA ALA A 101 -4.00 -15.26 -9.06
C ALA A 101 -2.73 -14.62 -8.50
N LEU A 102 -2.78 -13.29 -8.36
CA LEU A 102 -1.71 -12.51 -7.77
C LEU A 102 -1.97 -12.31 -6.27
N GLY A 103 -0.88 -12.41 -5.50
CA GLY A 103 -0.74 -11.76 -4.19
C GLY A 103 0.37 -10.71 -4.25
N HIS A 104 0.53 -9.93 -3.17
CA HIS A 104 1.55 -8.91 -2.89
C HIS A 104 0.88 -7.60 -2.46
N LEU A 105 -0.14 -7.17 -3.19
CA LEU A 105 -0.92 -5.96 -2.88
C LEU A 105 -2.15 -6.30 -2.05
N HIS A 106 -2.53 -5.40 -1.15
CA HIS A 106 -3.60 -5.56 -0.16
C HIS A 106 -4.98 -5.14 -0.69
N ARG A 107 -5.03 -4.40 -1.80
CA ARG A 107 -6.30 -4.05 -2.45
C ARG A 107 -6.66 -5.09 -3.53
N PRO A 108 -7.89 -5.63 -3.52
CA PRO A 108 -8.41 -6.40 -4.63
C PRO A 108 -8.50 -5.54 -5.90
N GLN A 109 -7.83 -5.95 -6.98
CA GLN A 109 -7.81 -5.22 -8.25
C GLN A 109 -7.28 -6.09 -9.41
N SER A 110 -7.67 -5.76 -10.63
CA SER A 110 -7.14 -6.37 -11.86
C SER A 110 -6.01 -5.54 -12.48
N VAL A 111 -5.12 -6.18 -13.23
CA VAL A 111 -4.05 -5.52 -13.99
C VAL A 111 -4.13 -5.95 -15.46
N GLY A 112 -4.26 -4.99 -16.38
CA GLY A 112 -4.36 -5.19 -17.84
C GLY A 112 -5.62 -5.91 -18.34
N ARG A 113 -6.03 -7.02 -17.73
CA ARG A 113 -7.26 -7.76 -18.02
C ARG A 113 -7.86 -8.37 -16.77
N ASP A 114 -9.16 -8.67 -16.83
CA ASP A 114 -9.88 -9.25 -15.70
C ASP A 114 -9.31 -10.56 -15.17
N GLY A 115 -8.65 -11.35 -16.01
CA GLY A 115 -8.05 -12.64 -15.62
C GLY A 115 -6.72 -12.54 -14.86
N VAL A 116 -6.14 -11.35 -14.67
CA VAL A 116 -4.90 -11.16 -13.90
C VAL A 116 -5.21 -10.25 -12.72
N ARG A 117 -5.30 -10.81 -11.51
CA ARG A 117 -5.87 -10.08 -10.36
C ARG A 117 -5.10 -10.29 -9.08
N TYR A 118 -4.89 -9.18 -8.37
CA TYR A 118 -4.60 -9.22 -6.94
C TYR A 118 -5.88 -9.53 -6.18
N SER A 119 -5.85 -10.57 -5.36
CA SER A 119 -6.96 -10.90 -4.46
C SER A 119 -7.06 -9.97 -3.25
N GLY A 120 -6.02 -9.16 -3.01
CA GLY A 120 -5.94 -8.30 -1.84
C GLY A 120 -5.69 -9.07 -0.54
N SER A 121 -5.66 -8.33 0.55
CA SER A 121 -5.65 -8.90 1.90
C SER A 121 -7.07 -9.19 2.39
N PRO A 122 -7.26 -10.16 3.29
CA PRO A 122 -8.58 -10.43 3.87
C PRO A 122 -9.03 -9.36 4.88
N LEU A 123 -8.09 -8.58 5.43
CA LEU A 123 -8.31 -7.51 6.41
C LEU A 123 -7.49 -6.28 6.02
N LYS A 124 -7.90 -5.10 6.49
CA LYS A 124 -7.17 -3.84 6.29
C LYS A 124 -5.93 -3.78 7.20
N TYR A 125 -4.77 -3.43 6.65
CA TYR A 125 -3.51 -3.36 7.40
C TYR A 125 -3.01 -1.92 7.65
N SER A 126 -3.53 -0.95 6.89
CA SER A 126 -3.21 0.47 7.05
C SER A 126 -4.45 1.35 6.91
N PHE A 127 -4.41 2.58 7.44
CA PHE A 127 -5.54 3.52 7.32
C PHE A 127 -5.77 4.01 5.88
N SER A 128 -4.76 3.93 5.02
CA SER A 128 -4.94 4.10 3.56
C SER A 128 -5.92 3.10 2.95
N GLU A 129 -6.13 1.95 3.61
CA GLU A 129 -7.10 0.92 3.21
C GLU A 129 -8.47 1.08 3.88
N SER A 130 -8.70 2.14 4.66
CA SER A 130 -9.93 2.34 5.43
C SER A 130 -11.20 2.31 4.58
N LEU A 131 -11.11 2.73 3.32
CA LEU A 131 -12.19 2.73 2.33
C LEU A 131 -12.20 1.50 1.42
N HIS A 132 -11.24 0.59 1.55
CA HIS A 132 -11.18 -0.61 0.71
C HIS A 132 -12.26 -1.62 1.13
N GLU A 133 -12.99 -2.13 0.14
CA GLU A 133 -13.81 -3.33 0.30
C GLU A 133 -12.92 -4.56 0.18
N LYS A 134 -12.84 -5.33 1.26
CA LYS A 134 -12.09 -6.60 1.26
C LYS A 134 -12.97 -7.69 0.69
N SER A 135 -12.41 -8.52 -0.19
CA SER A 135 -13.16 -9.58 -0.86
C SER A 135 -12.31 -10.83 -1.06
N VAL A 136 -12.98 -11.92 -1.42
CA VAL A 136 -12.33 -13.08 -2.04
C VAL A 136 -12.84 -13.22 -3.46
N THR A 137 -11.92 -13.47 -4.39
CA THR A 137 -12.27 -13.79 -5.77
C THR A 137 -12.61 -15.27 -5.89
N ILE A 138 -13.82 -15.55 -6.39
CA ILE A 138 -14.25 -16.88 -6.79
C ILE A 138 -14.09 -16.98 -8.30
N VAL A 139 -13.30 -17.96 -8.73
CA VAL A 139 -13.03 -18.25 -10.13
C VAL A 139 -13.69 -19.57 -10.48
N GLU A 140 -14.56 -19.54 -11.48
CA GLU A 140 -15.19 -20.74 -12.03
C GLU A 140 -14.62 -21.01 -13.43
N MET A 141 -13.88 -22.12 -13.53
CA MET A 141 -13.18 -22.52 -14.76
C MET A 141 -14.10 -23.37 -15.64
N GLY A 142 -14.51 -22.84 -16.79
CA GLY A 142 -15.24 -23.56 -17.83
C GLY A 142 -14.33 -24.34 -18.79
N PRO A 143 -14.77 -24.59 -20.03
CA PRO A 143 -13.90 -24.95 -21.15
C PRO A 143 -12.76 -23.95 -21.35
N LYS A 144 -11.75 -24.32 -22.17
CA LYS A 144 -10.63 -23.44 -22.48
C LYS A 144 -11.12 -22.06 -22.98
N GLY A 145 -10.64 -20.99 -22.34
CA GLY A 145 -11.02 -19.61 -22.66
C GLY A 145 -12.31 -19.12 -21.98
N GLU A 146 -13.06 -19.99 -21.28
CA GLU A 146 -14.27 -19.61 -20.54
C GLU A 146 -13.97 -19.58 -19.03
N ILE A 147 -14.00 -18.37 -18.45
CA ILE A 147 -13.87 -18.15 -17.01
C ILE A 147 -15.00 -17.23 -16.53
N ASP A 148 -15.61 -17.57 -15.38
CA ASP A 148 -16.51 -16.68 -14.64
C ASP A 148 -15.81 -16.21 -13.36
N LEU A 149 -15.87 -14.89 -13.14
CA LEU A 149 -15.21 -14.22 -12.04
C LEU A 149 -16.24 -13.48 -11.22
N ARG A 150 -16.27 -13.76 -9.91
CA ARG A 150 -17.15 -13.06 -8.98
C ARG A 150 -16.44 -12.83 -7.66
N GLU A 151 -16.72 -11.70 -7.04
CA GLU A 151 -16.18 -11.37 -5.73
C GLU A 151 -17.22 -11.62 -4.63
N ARG A 152 -16.73 -12.01 -3.45
CA ARG A 152 -17.52 -12.06 -2.23
C ARG A 152 -16.86 -11.19 -1.19
N ALA A 153 -17.60 -10.16 -0.76
CA ALA A 153 -17.16 -9.25 0.28
C ALA A 153 -16.90 -10.01 1.59
N LEU A 154 -15.84 -9.59 2.28
CA LEU A 154 -15.46 -10.07 3.60
C LEU A 154 -15.89 -9.05 4.64
N THR A 155 -16.55 -9.51 5.70
CA THR A 155 -16.91 -8.68 6.84
C THR A 155 -15.96 -8.98 8.00
N PRO A 156 -15.10 -8.03 8.41
CA PRO A 156 -14.22 -8.24 9.55
C PRO A 156 -15.02 -8.26 10.86
N LYS A 157 -14.48 -8.89 11.91
CA LYS A 157 -15.06 -8.82 13.26
C LYS A 157 -14.94 -7.44 13.89
N LYS A 158 -13.85 -6.74 13.54
CA LYS A 158 -13.52 -5.36 13.91
C LYS A 158 -12.90 -4.74 12.67
N ASP A 159 -13.52 -3.71 12.12
CA ASP A 159 -13.01 -3.02 10.95
C ASP A 159 -11.88 -2.05 11.31
N LEU A 160 -11.11 -1.61 10.32
CA LEU A 160 -10.17 -0.50 10.44
C LEU A 160 -10.79 0.71 9.75
N ARG A 161 -11.15 1.74 10.53
CA ARG A 161 -11.86 2.91 10.02
C ARG A 161 -11.19 4.20 10.43
N GLU A 162 -11.37 5.22 9.60
CA GLU A 162 -11.05 6.60 9.94
C GLU A 162 -12.37 7.35 10.15
N ILE A 163 -12.51 8.05 11.28
CA ILE A 163 -13.65 8.91 11.56
C ILE A 163 -13.15 10.31 11.90
N LYS A 164 -13.94 11.32 11.51
CA LYS A 164 -13.54 12.72 11.62
C LYS A 164 -14.71 13.57 12.11
N GLY A 165 -14.43 14.49 13.04
CA GLY A 165 -15.44 15.43 13.54
C GLY A 165 -15.05 16.05 14.88
N PRO A 166 -15.94 16.90 15.44
CA PRO A 166 -15.73 17.50 16.76
C PRO A 166 -15.76 16.45 17.87
N LEU A 167 -14.97 16.64 18.92
CA LEU A 167 -14.84 15.71 20.03
C LEU A 167 -16.20 15.33 20.63
N GLN A 168 -17.07 16.32 20.90
CA GLN A 168 -18.35 16.07 21.54
C GLN A 168 -19.30 15.22 20.69
N GLU A 169 -19.28 15.41 19.38
CA GLU A 169 -20.09 14.62 18.45
C GLU A 169 -19.60 13.17 18.40
N LEU A 170 -18.27 12.98 18.28
CA LEU A 170 -17.68 11.65 18.24
C LEU A 170 -17.87 10.90 19.56
N LEU A 171 -17.84 11.57 20.71
CA LEU A 171 -18.18 10.98 22.00
C LEU A 171 -19.65 10.55 22.06
N ALA A 172 -20.56 11.37 21.53
CA ALA A 172 -21.99 11.03 21.47
C ALA A 172 -22.23 9.80 20.58
N VAL A 173 -21.61 9.74 19.41
CA VAL A 173 -21.68 8.58 18.50
C VAL A 173 -21.12 7.33 19.19
N GLY A 174 -19.97 7.41 19.84
CA GLY A 174 -19.32 6.26 20.46
C GLY A 174 -20.13 5.66 21.63
N ARG A 175 -20.95 6.47 22.31
CA ARG A 175 -21.87 5.99 23.36
C ARG A 175 -23.08 5.26 22.80
N LEU A 176 -23.46 5.53 21.55
CA LEU A 176 -24.65 4.97 20.90
C LEU A 176 -24.31 3.75 20.01
N ASP A 177 -23.13 3.75 19.38
CA ASP A 177 -22.68 2.69 18.48
C ASP A 177 -21.84 1.64 19.22
N GLU A 178 -22.48 0.69 19.90
CA GLU A 178 -21.78 -0.36 20.66
C GLU A 178 -20.86 -1.24 19.81
N THR A 179 -21.21 -1.45 18.53
CA THR A 179 -20.46 -2.35 17.63
C THR A 179 -19.32 -1.62 16.96
N GLY A 180 -19.61 -0.51 16.28
CA GLY A 180 -18.58 0.24 15.57
C GLY A 180 -17.56 0.88 16.52
N SER A 181 -17.92 1.13 17.78
CA SER A 181 -16.94 1.62 18.75
C SER A 181 -15.86 0.60 19.12
N GLN A 182 -16.07 -0.68 18.79
CA GLN A 182 -15.08 -1.74 18.97
C GLN A 182 -14.10 -1.87 17.80
N ASP A 183 -14.28 -1.11 16.72
CA ASP A 183 -13.37 -1.12 15.58
C ASP A 183 -12.01 -0.50 15.91
N TYR A 184 -11.02 -0.81 15.09
CA TYR A 184 -9.72 -0.13 15.13
C TYR A 184 -9.87 1.23 14.45
N LEU A 185 -9.72 2.29 15.23
CA LEU A 185 -10.03 3.63 14.77
C LEU A 185 -8.81 4.53 14.68
N ARG A 186 -8.76 5.32 13.62
CA ARG A 186 -8.07 6.60 13.59
C ARG A 186 -9.11 7.68 13.69
N ILE A 187 -8.93 8.59 14.65
CA ILE A 187 -9.85 9.70 14.87
C ILE A 187 -9.16 11.00 14.50
N VAL A 188 -9.78 11.80 13.64
CA VAL A 188 -9.32 13.13 13.28
C VAL A 188 -10.25 14.17 13.90
N LEU A 189 -9.76 14.89 14.92
CA LEU A 189 -10.53 15.94 15.57
C LEU A 189 -10.52 17.23 14.77
N THR A 190 -11.70 17.84 14.62
CA THR A 190 -11.87 19.09 13.87
C THR A 190 -12.10 20.31 14.75
N ASP A 191 -12.05 20.16 16.07
CA ASP A 191 -12.19 21.26 17.01
C ASP A 191 -11.07 22.29 16.81
N GLU A 192 -11.45 23.57 16.75
CA GLU A 192 -10.49 24.68 16.63
C GLU A 192 -9.87 25.03 17.99
N ALA A 193 -10.68 24.94 19.05
CA ALA A 193 -10.25 25.22 20.41
C ALA A 193 -9.34 24.12 20.98
N GLU A 194 -8.56 24.48 21.99
CA GLU A 194 -7.76 23.52 22.74
C GLU A 194 -8.66 22.58 23.55
N LEU A 195 -8.41 21.27 23.43
CA LEU A 195 -9.22 20.24 24.05
C LEU A 195 -8.51 19.68 25.28
N TYR A 196 -9.24 19.56 26.38
CA TYR A 196 -8.76 18.92 27.59
C TYR A 196 -8.85 17.39 27.47
N ASP A 197 -7.73 16.68 27.56
CA ASP A 197 -7.63 15.21 27.51
C ASP A 197 -8.57 14.52 26.49
N PRO A 198 -8.50 14.88 25.18
CA PRO A 198 -9.36 14.27 24.16
C PRO A 198 -9.13 12.76 24.03
N LEU A 199 -7.88 12.31 24.17
CA LEU A 199 -7.52 10.90 24.08
C LEU A 199 -8.16 10.07 25.21
N GLY A 200 -8.08 10.55 26.45
CA GLY A 200 -8.70 9.88 27.60
C GLY A 200 -10.22 9.82 27.47
N GLN A 201 -10.85 10.91 27.03
CA GLN A 201 -12.30 10.94 26.78
C GLN A 201 -12.71 9.96 25.67
N LEU A 202 -12.02 9.95 24.53
CA LEU A 202 -12.33 9.08 23.41
C LEU A 202 -12.13 7.60 23.77
N ARG A 203 -11.09 7.25 24.53
CA ARG A 203 -10.85 5.86 24.95
C ARG A 203 -11.93 5.27 25.86
N GLN A 204 -12.72 6.11 26.54
CA GLN A 204 -13.87 5.63 27.33
C GLN A 204 -14.97 5.03 26.46
N VAL A 205 -15.08 5.48 25.21
CA VAL A 205 -16.13 5.03 24.27
C VAL A 205 -15.54 4.20 23.13
N TYR A 206 -14.31 4.49 22.69
CA TYR A 206 -13.55 3.80 21.63
C TYR A 206 -12.34 3.07 22.23
N PRO A 207 -12.50 1.87 22.80
CA PRO A 207 -11.42 1.15 23.47
C PRO A 207 -10.26 0.74 22.55
N ASN A 208 -10.51 0.62 21.25
CA ASN A 208 -9.51 0.23 20.24
C ASN A 208 -9.05 1.42 19.37
N LEU A 209 -9.03 2.64 19.93
CA LEU A 209 -8.45 3.82 19.29
C LEU A 209 -6.94 3.63 19.07
N MET A 210 -6.54 3.56 17.80
CA MET A 210 -5.15 3.32 17.37
C MET A 210 -4.38 4.61 17.13
N ALA A 211 -5.05 5.64 16.59
CA ALA A 211 -4.43 6.92 16.26
C ALA A 211 -5.39 8.09 16.51
N LEU A 212 -4.86 9.23 16.95
CA LEU A 212 -5.60 10.47 17.16
C LEU A 212 -4.83 11.61 16.51
N ASP A 213 -5.47 12.28 15.55
CA ASP A 213 -4.92 13.43 14.84
C ASP A 213 -5.82 14.66 15.02
N PHE A 214 -5.25 15.83 14.72
CA PHE A 214 -5.97 17.11 14.76
C PHE A 214 -5.89 17.77 13.39
N ALA A 215 -7.05 18.12 12.82
CA ALA A 215 -7.14 18.71 11.49
C ALA A 215 -6.35 20.04 11.37
N ARG A 216 -6.20 20.79 12.47
CA ARG A 216 -5.41 22.04 12.49
C ARG A 216 -3.92 21.81 12.24
N ILE A 217 -3.36 20.71 12.73
CA ILE A 217 -1.93 20.40 12.57
C ILE A 217 -1.66 19.99 11.12
N GLY A 218 -2.50 19.11 10.57
CA GLY A 218 -2.39 18.72 9.15
C GLY A 218 -2.62 19.89 8.17
N ARG A 219 -3.42 20.90 8.54
CA ARG A 219 -3.54 22.15 7.76
C ARG A 219 -2.26 22.98 7.81
N ALA A 220 -1.68 23.17 8.99
CA ALA A 220 -0.41 23.89 9.13
C ALA A 220 0.71 23.18 8.33
N GLU A 221 0.80 21.85 8.42
CA GLU A 221 1.76 21.07 7.64
C GLU A 221 1.52 21.15 6.13
N ALA A 222 0.26 21.09 5.68
CA ALA A 222 -0.10 21.22 4.27
C ALA A 222 0.07 22.65 3.73
N GLU A 223 -0.12 23.68 4.56
CA GLU A 223 0.19 25.07 4.23
C GLU A 223 1.69 25.27 4.13
N ILE A 224 2.49 24.70 5.05
CA ILE A 224 3.95 24.70 4.97
C ILE A 224 4.44 23.93 3.72
N ALA A 225 3.83 22.78 3.40
CA ALA A 225 4.19 21.97 2.22
C ALA A 225 3.66 22.55 0.88
N GLY A 226 2.59 23.35 0.92
CA GLY A 226 2.01 24.06 -0.23
C GLY A 226 2.77 25.34 -0.58
N VAL A 227 3.64 25.82 0.31
CA VAL A 227 4.68 26.78 -0.04
C VAL A 227 5.82 25.99 -0.70
N GLY A 228 5.90 26.10 -2.02
CA GLY A 228 6.71 25.23 -2.89
C GLY A 228 8.18 25.05 -2.51
N GLU A 229 8.71 23.90 -2.96
CA GLU A 229 10.12 23.53 -3.04
C GLU A 229 10.97 23.77 -1.78
N VAL A 230 11.03 22.74 -0.93
CA VAL A 230 12.04 22.56 0.14
C VAL A 230 13.49 22.48 -0.42
N SER A 231 13.71 22.67 -1.72
CA SER A 231 15.05 22.61 -2.33
C SER A 231 15.81 23.95 -2.37
N GLU A 232 15.18 25.08 -2.04
CA GLU A 232 15.84 26.41 -2.05
C GLU A 232 15.92 27.13 -0.70
N ARG A 233 15.40 26.55 0.40
CA ARG A 233 15.38 27.22 1.70
C ARG A 233 16.61 26.87 2.53
N SER A 234 17.29 27.89 3.05
CA SER A 234 18.45 27.67 3.91
C SER A 234 18.01 27.09 5.26
N PRO A 235 18.87 26.31 5.94
CA PRO A 235 18.60 25.84 7.31
C PRO A 235 18.24 26.96 8.30
N LEU A 236 18.71 28.18 8.04
CA LEU A 236 18.41 29.37 8.83
C LEU A 236 16.97 29.83 8.64
N ASP A 237 16.44 29.78 7.42
CA ASP A 237 15.05 30.15 7.12
C ASP A 237 14.07 29.19 7.82
N LEU A 238 14.37 27.88 7.79
CA LEU A 238 13.57 26.86 8.47
C LEU A 238 13.60 27.02 9.99
N PHE A 239 14.74 27.42 10.56
CA PHE A 239 14.86 27.65 11.99
C PHE A 239 14.12 28.94 12.42
N ALA A 240 14.17 29.99 11.61
CA ALA A 240 13.45 31.23 11.86
C ALA A 240 11.93 31.02 11.86
N GLU A 241 11.40 30.28 10.88
CA GLU A 241 9.97 29.91 10.83
C GLU A 241 9.57 29.08 12.07
N PHE A 242 10.38 28.10 12.46
CA PHE A 242 10.12 27.30 13.65
C PHE A 242 10.13 28.13 14.95
N TYR A 243 11.06 29.08 15.07
CA TYR A 243 11.15 29.98 16.23
C TYR A 243 9.91 30.88 16.33
N GLN A 244 9.49 31.46 15.21
CA GLN A 244 8.29 32.31 15.13
C GLN A 244 7.03 31.52 15.50
N LEU A 245 6.91 30.27 15.04
CA LEU A 245 5.81 29.36 15.39
C LEU A 245 5.73 29.03 16.89
N GLN A 246 6.85 29.06 17.62
CA GLN A 246 6.92 28.71 19.03
C GLN A 246 6.82 29.91 19.98
N GLN A 247 7.33 31.07 19.57
CA GLN A 247 7.46 32.25 20.43
C GLN A 247 6.57 33.42 20.00
N ASP A 248 5.90 33.32 18.84
CA ASP A 248 5.09 34.39 18.22
C ASP A 248 5.87 35.71 18.06
N ASP A 249 7.19 35.59 17.86
CA ASP A 249 8.15 36.70 17.76
C ASP A 249 9.28 36.33 16.77
N ASP A 250 9.88 37.35 16.15
CA ASP A 250 10.94 37.18 15.16
C ASP A 250 12.32 37.01 15.83
N LEU A 251 13.26 36.33 15.16
CA LEU A 251 14.64 36.27 15.64
C LEU A 251 15.27 37.66 15.58
N SER A 252 15.94 38.06 16.67
CA SER A 252 16.72 39.30 16.69
C SER A 252 17.98 39.19 15.82
N GLU A 253 18.53 40.32 15.37
CA GLU A 253 19.77 40.34 14.57
C GLU A 253 20.95 39.65 15.28
N GLU A 254 21.01 39.70 16.61
CA GLU A 254 22.03 38.99 17.40
C GLU A 254 21.82 37.47 17.38
N GLN A 255 20.57 37.00 17.44
CA GLN A 255 20.24 35.58 17.38
C GLN A 255 20.49 35.00 15.98
N ILE A 256 20.18 35.75 14.92
CA ILE A 256 20.46 35.36 13.53
C ILE A 256 21.96 35.18 13.33
N ARG A 257 22.79 36.14 13.74
CA ARG A 257 24.26 36.03 13.62
C ARG A 257 24.84 34.86 14.39
N LEU A 258 24.30 34.57 15.58
CA LEU A 258 24.74 33.41 16.37
C LEU A 258 24.39 32.09 15.67
N LEU A 259 23.21 32.00 15.06
CA LEU A 259 22.78 30.82 14.30
C LEU A 259 23.62 30.62 13.03
N GLU A 260 23.92 31.70 12.29
CA GLU A 260 24.84 31.67 11.15
C GLU A 260 26.21 31.11 11.57
N GLU A 261 26.77 31.59 12.69
CA GLU A 261 28.06 31.12 13.19
C GLU A 261 28.04 29.65 13.63
N ILE A 262 26.90 29.18 14.18
CA ILE A 262 26.71 27.77 14.56
C ILE A 262 26.59 26.88 13.32
N PHE A 263 25.83 27.31 12.31
CA PHE A 263 25.65 26.55 11.07
C PHE A 263 26.95 26.48 10.26
N ASP A 264 27.73 27.56 10.19
CA ASP A 264 29.05 27.55 9.56
C ASP A 264 30.00 26.58 10.28
N LYS A 265 30.05 26.61 11.62
CA LYS A 265 30.88 25.67 12.40
C LYS A 265 30.44 24.21 12.29
N ALA A 266 29.15 23.96 12.08
CA ALA A 266 28.59 22.63 11.91
C ALA A 266 28.72 22.10 10.46
N GLY A 267 28.75 23.01 9.48
CA GLY A 267 28.93 22.70 8.05
C GLY A 267 30.35 22.25 7.67
N ASP A 268 31.36 22.60 8.47
CA ASP A 268 32.77 22.16 8.31
C ASP A 268 33.04 20.71 8.79
N LEU A 269 32.00 19.94 9.13
CA LEU A 269 32.09 18.55 9.60
C LEU A 269 31.54 17.50 8.61
N VAL A 270 31.49 17.81 7.32
CA VAL A 270 31.20 16.84 6.24
C VAL A 270 32.44 16.51 5.43
#